data_AF-A0A2X0KMN5-F1
#
_entry.id   AF-A0A2X0KMN5-F1
#
_cell.length_a   1.000
_cell.length_b   1.000
_cell.length_c   1.000
_cell.angle_alpha   90.00
_cell.angle_beta   90.00
_cell.angle_gamma   90.00
#
_symmetry.space_group_name_H-M   'P 1'
#
loop_
_entity.id
_entity.type
_entity.pdbx_description
1 polymer ?
#
loop_
_entity_poly.entity_id
_entity_poly.type
_entity_poly.pdbx_seq_one_letter_code
_entity_poly.pdbx_strand_id
1 'polypeptide(L)' 'MPNQPNQFVSGDYVVQTKGDGSHVVKDYSNVQQGYNGLYNNPQHSDLKDYAQAQSHQLSQQYYQQHQQGGNSSGRK' A
#
# COMPACT_ATOMS: atom_id res chain seq x y z
N MET A 1 -18.25 8.74 9.11
CA MET A 1 -17.51 8.68 7.83
C MET A 1 -16.79 7.34 7.81
N PRO A 2 -16.91 6.51 6.77
CA PRO A 2 -16.12 5.29 6.70
C PRO A 2 -14.63 5.70 6.77
N ASN A 3 -13.90 5.20 7.76
CA ASN A 3 -12.46 5.42 7.91
C ASN A 3 -11.78 4.83 6.67
N GLN A 4 -11.61 5.62 5.61
CA GLN A 4 -10.68 5.26 4.56
C GLN A 4 -9.31 5.11 5.23
N PRO A 5 -8.58 4.01 4.98
CA PRO A 5 -7.24 3.88 5.49
C PRO A 5 -6.42 5.07 5.01
N ASN A 6 -5.57 5.63 5.87
CA ASN A 6 -4.71 6.78 5.53
C ASN A 6 -3.80 6.50 4.32
N GLN A 7 -3.71 5.26 3.86
CA GLN A 7 -3.03 4.85 2.64
C GLN A 7 -3.85 3.79 1.88
N PHE A 8 -3.91 3.91 0.56
CA PHE A 8 -4.49 2.90 -0.32
C PHE A 8 -3.77 2.82 -1.67
N VAL A 9 -3.79 1.64 -2.30
CA VAL A 9 -3.26 1.46 -3.66
C VAL A 9 -4.25 1.98 -4.69
N SER A 10 -3.76 2.58 -5.77
CA SER A 10 -4.51 2.97 -6.96
C SER A 10 -3.64 2.75 -8.19
N GLY A 11 -3.92 1.68 -8.95
CA GLY A 11 -3.09 1.24 -10.06
C GLY A 11 -1.69 0.86 -9.58
N ASP A 12 -0.67 1.56 -10.09
CA ASP A 12 0.73 1.36 -9.73
C ASP A 12 1.23 2.31 -8.63
N TYR A 13 0.31 3.07 -8.03
CA TYR A 13 0.61 4.10 -7.04
C TYR A 13 -0.05 3.81 -5.69
N VAL A 14 0.50 4.40 -4.64
CA VAL A 14 -0.08 4.47 -3.30
C VAL A 14 -0.47 5.92 -3.04
N VAL A 15 -1.73 6.13 -2.71
CA VAL A 15 -2.28 7.42 -2.30
C VAL A 15 -2.29 7.45 -0.78
N GLN A 16 -1.66 8.47 -0.20
CA GLN A 16 -1.60 8.72 1.23
C GLN A 16 -2.32 10.01 1.57
N THR A 17 -3.30 9.95 2.47
CA THR A 17 -3.95 11.13 3.05
C THR A 17 -3.13 11.61 4.25
N LYS A 18 -2.75 12.89 4.23
CA LYS A 18 -2.05 13.56 5.33
C LYS A 18 -3.04 14.10 6.36
N GLY A 19 -2.54 14.48 7.53
CA GLY A 19 -3.36 15.06 8.61
C GLY A 19 -4.01 16.40 8.26
N ASP A 20 -3.51 17.11 7.26
CA ASP A 20 -4.10 18.35 6.70
C ASP A 20 -5.17 18.07 5.62
N GLY A 21 -5.47 16.80 5.35
CA GLY A 21 -6.42 16.37 4.31
C GLY A 21 -5.84 16.35 2.90
N SER A 22 -4.59 16.77 2.70
CA SER A 22 -3.94 16.71 1.39
C SER A 22 -3.55 15.27 1.03
N HIS A 23 -3.52 14.97 -0.27
CA HIS A 23 -3.14 13.65 -0.78
C HIS A 23 -1.74 13.69 -1.37
N VAL A 24 -0.94 12.66 -1.06
CA VAL A 24 0.35 12.43 -1.69
C VAL A 24 0.30 11.11 -2.43
N VAL A 25 0.73 11.14 -3.68
CA VAL A 25 0.84 9.95 -4.53
C VAL A 25 2.31 9.53 -4.59
N LYS A 26 2.57 8.26 -4.39
CA LYS A 26 3.92 7.66 -4.45
C LYS A 26 3.87 6.38 -5.27
N ASP A 27 4.94 6.04 -5.97
CA ASP A 27 5.00 4.74 -6.65
C ASP A 27 4.90 3.61 -5.63
N TYR A 28 4.08 2.60 -5.95
CA TYR A 28 3.91 1.43 -5.09
C TYR A 28 5.25 0.73 -4.82
N SER A 29 6.10 0.58 -5.85
CA SER A 29 7.44 0.00 -5.73
C SER A 29 8.31 0.76 -4.73
N ASN A 30 8.32 2.10 -4.81
CA ASN A 30 9.10 2.94 -3.91
C ASN A 30 8.60 2.85 -2.46
N VAL A 31 7.28 2.77 -2.26
CA VAL A 31 6.68 2.59 -0.94
C VAL A 31 7.03 1.23 -0.34
N GLN A 32 6.96 0.15 -1.13
CA GLN A 32 7.35 -1.19 -0.68
C GLN A 32 8.84 -1.27 -0.33
N GLN A 33 9.71 -0.65 -1.13
CA GLN A 33 11.13 -0.56 -0.82
C GLN A 33 11.38 0.22 0.47
N GLY A 34 10.66 1.32 0.70
CA GLY A 34 10.72 2.09 1.94
C GLY A 34 10.35 1.25 3.17
N TYR A 35 9.27 0.46 3.08
CA TYR A 35 8.88 -0.45 4.16
C TYR A 35 9.89 -1.57 4.38
N ASN A 36 10.49 -2.12 3.31
CA ASN A 36 11.53 -3.12 3.43
C ASN A 36 12.80 -2.54 4.09
N GLY A 37 13.16 -1.30 3.77
CA GLY A 37 14.24 -0.57 4.43
C GLY A 37 13.95 -0.35 5.92
N LEU A 38 12.72 0.03 6.26
CA LEU A 38 12.29 0.22 7.65
C LEU A 38 12.32 -1.10 8.43
N TYR A 39 11.85 -2.20 7.82
CA TYR A 39 11.84 -3.53 8.42
C TYR A 39 13.25 -4.07 8.70
N ASN A 40 14.20 -3.82 7.80
CA ASN A 40 15.59 -4.27 7.98
C ASN A 40 16.44 -3.32 8.81
N ASN A 41 15.94 -2.14 9.17
CA ASN A 41 16.72 -1.17 9.93
C ASN A 41 16.78 -1.56 11.43
N PRO A 42 17.96 -1.90 11.97
CA PRO A 42 18.11 -2.27 13.38
C PRO A 42 17.84 -1.11 14.35
N GLN A 43 17.90 0.15 13.90
CA GLN A 43 17.58 1.33 14.73
C GLN A 43 16.08 1.52 14.96
N HIS A 44 15.23 0.87 14.16
CA HIS A 44 13.78 0.98 14.21
C HIS A 44 13.12 -0.40 14.33
N SER A 45 13.67 -1.25 15.20
CA SER A 45 13.14 -2.59 15.48
C SER A 45 11.66 -2.57 15.85
N ASP A 46 11.23 -1.54 16.56
CA ASP A 46 9.88 -1.42 17.09
C ASP A 46 8.85 -1.08 16.00
N LEU A 47 9.33 -0.65 14.82
CA LEU A 47 8.51 -0.34 13.65
C LEU A 47 8.45 -1.50 12.67
N LYS A 48 9.10 -2.63 12.94
CA LYS A 48 9.10 -3.80 12.04
C LYS A 48 7.71 -4.35 11.82
N ASP A 49 6.95 -4.56 12.89
CA ASP A 49 5.58 -5.08 12.81
C ASP A 49 4.68 -4.12 12.05
N TYR A 50 4.84 -2.81 12.27
CA TYR A 50 4.13 -1.77 11.53
C TYR A 50 4.50 -1.80 10.04
N ALA A 51 5.79 -1.85 9.71
CA ALA A 51 6.28 -1.88 8.34
C ALA A 51 5.76 -3.12 7.59
N GLN A 52 5.78 -4.27 8.26
CA GLN A 52 5.28 -5.54 7.73
C GLN A 52 3.76 -5.52 7.55
N ALA A 53 3.00 -4.97 8.50
CA ALA A 53 1.55 -4.88 8.40
C ALA A 53 1.11 -3.96 7.25
N GLN A 54 1.75 -2.78 7.13
CA GLN A 54 1.43 -1.83 6.07
C GLN A 54 1.82 -2.36 4.69
N SER A 55 3.03 -2.94 4.55
CA SER A 55 3.47 -3.52 3.28
C SER A 55 2.54 -4.65 2.82
N HIS A 56 2.12 -5.52 3.73
CA HIS A 56 1.16 -6.59 3.45
C HIS A 56 -0.22 -6.04 3.05
N GLN A 57 -0.72 -5.03 3.75
CA GLN A 57 -2.04 -4.44 3.43
C GLN A 57 -2.03 -3.82 2.03
N LEU A 58 -1.01 -3.04 1.69
CA LEU A 58 -0.86 -2.44 0.37
C LEU A 58 -0.67 -3.53 -0.70
N SER A 59 0.10 -4.57 -0.41
CA SER A 59 0.28 -5.71 -1.32
C SER A 59 -1.04 -6.40 -1.62
N GLN A 60 -1.87 -6.67 -0.60
CA GLN A 60 -3.20 -7.24 -0.82
C GLN A 60 -4.08 -6.35 -1.69
N GLN A 61 -4.05 -5.03 -1.50
CA GLN A 61 -4.81 -4.09 -2.33
C GLN A 61 -4.31 -4.05 -3.78
N TYR A 62 -2.99 -4.04 -3.98
CA TYR A 62 -2.37 -4.10 -5.30
C TYR A 62 -2.76 -5.39 -6.02
N TYR A 63 -2.63 -6.54 -5.34
CA TYR A 63 -3.07 -7.81 -5.89
C TYR A 63 -4.56 -7.82 -6.20
N GLN A 64 -5.43 -7.27 -5.36
CA GLN A 64 -6.87 -7.23 -5.65
C GLN A 64 -7.19 -6.38 -6.89
N GLN A 65 -6.55 -5.23 -7.08
CA GLN A 65 -6.75 -4.41 -8.27
C GLN A 65 -6.22 -5.06 -9.54
N HIS A 66 -5.02 -5.66 -9.46
CA HIS A 66 -4.36 -6.27 -10.61
C HIS A 66 -4.87 -7.68 -10.93
N GLN A 67 -5.42 -8.42 -9.95
CA GLN A 67 -6.08 -9.71 -10.20
C GLN A 67 -7.51 -9.55 -10.71
N GLN A 68 -8.26 -8.50 -10.33
CA GLN A 68 -9.60 -8.27 -10.88
C GLN A 68 -9.58 -7.88 -12.37
N GLY A 69 -8.43 -7.39 -12.88
CA GLY A 69 -8.22 -7.18 -14.31
C GLY A 69 -8.09 -8.47 -15.14
N GLY A 70 -7.96 -9.63 -14.51
CA GLY A 70 -7.81 -10.92 -15.19
C GLY A 70 -9.08 -11.74 -15.35
N ASN A 71 -10.24 -11.30 -14.81
CA ASN A 71 -11.43 -12.16 -14.74
C ASN A 71 -12.74 -11.48 -15.15
N SER A 72 -12.71 -10.69 -16.22
CA SER A 72 -13.93 -10.15 -16.87
C SER A 72 -13.83 -10.16 -18.41
N SER A 73 -13.48 -11.31 -19.00
CA SER A 73 -13.70 -11.57 -20.44
C SER A 73 -14.09 -13.03 -20.70
N GLY A 74 -14.86 -13.60 -19.78
CA GLY A 74 -15.37 -14.97 -19.86
C GLY A 74 -16.83 -15.06 -19.47
N ARG A 75 -17.73 -14.42 -20.21
CA ARG A 75 -19.12 -14.89 -20.27
C ARG A 75 -19.69 -14.62 -21.67
N LYS A 76 -19.89 -15.77 -22.34
CA LYS A 76 -20.54 -16.03 -23.62
C LYS A 76 -21.79 -15.20 -23.87
#